data_AF-H1LV15-F1
#
_entry.id   AF-H1LV15-F1
#
_cell.length_a   1.000
_cell.length_b   1.000
_cell.length_c   1.000
_cell.angle_alpha   90.00
_cell.angle_beta   90.00
_cell.angle_gamma   90.00
#
_symmetry.space_group_name_H-M   'P 1'
#
loop_
_entity.id
_entity.type
_entity.pdbx_description
1 polymer ?
#
loop_
_entity_poly.entity_id
_entity_poly.type
_entity_poly.pdbx_seq_one_letter_code
_entity_poly.pdbx_strand_id
1 'polypeptide(L)'
;MPIGRSYVFIFGTEQISEDVLRAQTDENYMNDFIKKHKKFILLSAFRATKRFITENDDEYSVAMIALCEAVKSYEESKGSFKGFAFLVIKRRLTDYSI
;
A
#
# COMPACT_ATOMS: atom_id res chain seq x y z
N MET A 1 -6.99 22.01 26.94
CA MET A 1 -6.30 20.71 27.10
C MET A 1 -6.17 20.03 25.74
N PRO A 2 -4.98 19.92 25.13
CA PRO A 2 -4.77 19.03 24.01
C PRO A 2 -4.25 17.67 24.52
N ILE A 3 -5.03 16.62 24.31
CA ILE A 3 -4.63 15.24 24.60
C ILE A 3 -3.86 14.73 23.39
N GLY A 4 -2.71 14.11 23.68
CA GLY A 4 -1.64 13.79 22.76
C GLY A 4 -2.05 13.01 21.51
N ARG A 5 -1.60 13.50 20.36
CA ARG A 5 -1.24 12.63 19.24
C ARG A 5 0.21 12.22 19.45
N SER A 6 0.37 11.00 19.98
CA SER A 6 1.63 10.36 20.29
C SER A 6 2.63 10.42 19.15
N TYR A 7 3.86 10.81 19.48
CA TYR A 7 5.09 10.53 18.74
C TYR A 7 5.25 9.02 18.54
N VAL A 8 4.72 8.46 17.45
CA VAL A 8 5.01 7.07 17.08
C VAL A 8 5.19 7.00 15.56
N PHE A 9 6.33 6.45 15.13
CA PHE A 9 6.73 6.10 13.74
C PHE A 9 7.58 7.08 12.91
N ILE A 10 8.59 7.74 13.48
CA ILE A 10 9.58 8.49 12.67
C ILE A 10 10.86 7.69 12.34
N PHE A 11 11.01 6.44 12.79
CA PHE A 11 12.24 5.65 12.58
C PHE A 11 12.16 4.55 11.51
N GLY A 12 11.13 4.54 10.66
CA GLY A 12 10.91 3.45 9.69
C GLY A 12 10.54 3.88 8.28
N THR A 13 10.73 5.15 7.92
CA THR A 13 10.30 5.70 6.61
C THR A 13 11.39 5.61 5.55
N GLU A 14 12.67 5.77 5.91
CA GLU A 14 13.78 5.84 4.94
C GLU A 14 14.00 4.52 4.17
N GLN A 15 14.03 3.37 4.86
CA GLN A 15 14.25 2.07 4.20
C GLN A 15 13.12 1.68 3.24
N ILE A 16 11.89 2.15 3.49
CA ILE A 16 10.74 1.81 2.64
C ILE A 16 10.83 2.57 1.32
N SER A 17 11.33 3.81 1.33
CA SER A 17 11.53 4.58 0.10
C SER A 17 12.52 3.89 -0.83
N GLU A 18 13.68 3.44 -0.34
CA GLU A 18 14.69 2.76 -1.15
C GLU A 18 14.15 1.47 -1.78
N ASP A 19 13.47 0.62 -1.00
CA ASP A 19 12.85 -0.61 -1.51
C ASP A 19 11.82 -0.31 -2.60
N VAL A 20 11.03 0.77 -2.44
CA VAL A 20 10.02 1.20 -3.42
C VAL A 20 10.68 1.72 -4.70
N LEU A 21 11.71 2.55 -4.60
CA LEU A 21 12.47 3.05 -5.75
C LEU A 21 13.11 1.91 -6.54
N ARG A 22 13.66 0.91 -5.85
CA ARG A 22 14.19 -0.30 -6.49
C ARG A 22 13.09 -1.05 -7.24
N ALA A 23 11.94 -1.25 -6.60
CA ALA A 23 10.79 -1.92 -7.21
C ALA A 23 10.22 -1.17 -8.44
N GLN A 24 10.40 0.14 -8.54
CA GLN A 24 10.00 0.89 -9.75
C GLN A 24 10.81 0.50 -10.99
N THR A 25 12.08 0.12 -10.81
CA THR A 25 13.02 -0.15 -11.91
C THR A 25 13.16 -1.64 -12.25
N ASP A 26 12.89 -2.53 -11.30
CA ASP A 26 13.07 -3.97 -11.44
C ASP A 26 11.73 -4.70 -11.25
N GLU A 27 11.20 -5.27 -12.34
CA GLU A 27 9.93 -5.99 -12.33
C GLU A 27 9.97 -7.28 -11.50
N ASN A 28 11.13 -7.95 -11.41
CA ASN A 28 11.26 -9.14 -10.56
C ASN A 28 11.19 -8.72 -9.09
N TYR A 29 11.93 -7.66 -8.74
CA TYR A 29 11.90 -7.11 -7.40
C TYR A 29 10.51 -6.56 -7.03
N MET A 30 9.77 -5.97 -7.95
CA MET A 30 8.37 -5.56 -7.76
C MET A 30 7.49 -6.75 -7.35
N ASN A 31 7.60 -7.88 -8.04
CA ASN A 31 6.80 -9.06 -7.73
C ASN A 31 7.13 -9.60 -6.32
N ASP A 32 8.41 -9.65 -5.95
CA ASP A 32 8.83 -10.01 -4.60
C ASP A 32 8.36 -9.01 -3.54
N PHE A 33 8.41 -7.71 -3.85
CA PHE A 33 7.91 -6.64 -2.99
C PHE A 33 6.41 -6.83 -2.73
N ILE A 34 5.59 -7.03 -3.76
CA ILE A 34 4.15 -7.25 -3.60
C ILE A 34 3.87 -8.48 -2.73
N LYS A 35 4.59 -9.60 -2.96
CA LYS A 35 4.46 -10.83 -2.15
C LYS A 35 4.84 -10.57 -0.69
N LYS A 36 5.94 -9.87 -0.42
CA LYS A 36 6.39 -9.49 0.93
C LYS A 36 5.38 -8.58 1.63
N HIS A 37 4.71 -7.72 0.87
CA HIS A 37 3.72 -6.77 1.36
C HIS A 37 2.28 -7.31 1.38
N LYS A 38 2.07 -8.61 1.18
CA LYS A 38 0.75 -9.27 1.22
C LYS A 38 -0.12 -8.92 2.43
N LYS A 39 0.44 -8.90 3.64
CA LYS A 39 -0.30 -8.50 4.86
C LYS A 39 -0.83 -7.06 4.78
N PHE A 40 -0.05 -6.16 4.18
CA PHE A 40 -0.45 -4.76 3.99
C PHE A 40 -1.59 -4.65 2.97
N ILE A 41 -1.56 -5.45 1.90
CA ILE A 41 -2.62 -5.49 0.88
C ILE A 41 -3.94 -5.95 1.50
N LEU A 42 -3.92 -7.10 2.20
CA LEU A 42 -5.12 -7.64 2.86
C LEU A 42 -5.69 -6.68 3.90
N LEU A 43 -4.83 -6.06 4.72
CA LEU A 43 -5.27 -5.07 5.70
C LEU A 43 -5.86 -3.82 5.04
N SER A 44 -5.26 -3.36 3.94
CA SER A 44 -5.75 -2.21 3.17
C SER A 44 -7.11 -2.52 2.55
N ALA A 45 -7.27 -3.71 1.97
CA ALA A 45 -8.52 -4.17 1.40
C ALA A 45 -9.63 -4.27 2.46
N PHE A 46 -9.35 -4.92 3.60
CA PHE A 46 -10.28 -4.97 4.73
C PHE A 46 -10.70 -3.57 5.21
N ARG A 47 -9.75 -2.64 5.33
CA ARG A 47 -10.03 -1.27 5.77
C ARG A 47 -10.89 -0.49 4.77
N ALA A 48 -10.73 -0.77 3.48
CA ALA A 48 -11.48 -0.14 2.40
C ALA A 48 -12.90 -0.70 2.28
N THR A 49 -13.06 -2.02 2.23
CA THR A 49 -14.34 -2.70 1.98
C THR A 49 -15.15 -2.97 3.25
N LYS A 50 -14.50 -2.94 4.43
CA LYS A 50 -15.06 -3.40 5.71
C LYS A 50 -15.45 -4.88 5.73
N ARG A 51 -14.91 -5.68 4.81
CA ARG A 51 -15.12 -7.13 4.70
C ARG A 51 -13.80 -7.87 4.82
N PHE A 52 -13.83 -9.10 5.35
CA PHE A 52 -12.67 -9.97 5.31
C PHE A 52 -12.43 -10.42 3.87
N ILE A 53 -11.26 -10.06 3.34
CA ILE A 53 -10.81 -10.42 1.99
C ILE A 53 -9.71 -11.48 2.14
N THR A 54 -9.74 -12.47 1.28
CA THR A 54 -8.77 -13.55 1.13
C THR A 54 -8.04 -13.43 -0.20
N GLU A 55 -7.01 -14.24 -0.41
CA GLU A 55 -6.23 -14.21 -1.64
C GLU A 55 -6.98 -14.70 -2.88
N ASN A 56 -8.07 -15.43 -2.67
CA ASN A 56 -8.90 -15.96 -3.74
C ASN A 56 -9.97 -14.96 -4.20
N ASP A 57 -10.14 -13.86 -3.48
CA ASP A 57 -11.13 -12.84 -3.82
C ASP A 57 -10.60 -11.88 -4.88
N ASP A 58 -11.49 -11.42 -5.76
CA ASP A 58 -11.15 -10.47 -6.83
C ASP A 58 -10.61 -9.15 -6.26
N GLU A 59 -11.11 -8.72 -5.10
CA GLU A 59 -10.61 -7.54 -4.41
C GLU A 59 -9.13 -7.65 -4.04
N TYR A 60 -8.62 -8.85 -3.73
CA TYR A 60 -7.20 -9.01 -3.46
C TYR A 60 -6.36 -8.75 -4.71
N SER A 61 -6.80 -9.27 -5.86
CA SER A 61 -6.16 -9.02 -7.16
C SER A 61 -6.18 -7.54 -7.54
N VAL A 62 -7.33 -6.87 -7.35
CA VAL A 62 -7.45 -5.41 -7.57
C VAL A 62 -6.52 -4.63 -6.63
N ALA A 63 -6.43 -5.01 -5.36
CA ALA A 63 -5.55 -4.37 -4.40
C ALA A 63 -4.06 -4.58 -4.71
N MET A 64 -3.67 -5.75 -5.23
CA MET A 64 -2.31 -6.00 -5.72
C MET A 64 -1.95 -5.11 -6.90
N ILE A 65 -2.84 -4.99 -7.89
CA ILE A 65 -2.62 -4.13 -9.05
C ILE A 65 -2.48 -2.67 -8.60
N ALA A 66 -3.36 -2.23 -7.70
CA ALA A 66 -3.32 -0.89 -7.14
C ALA A 66 -2.02 -0.60 -6.37
N LEU A 67 -1.44 -1.60 -5.67
CA LEU A 67 -0.15 -1.46 -5.01
C LEU A 67 0.98 -1.30 -6.04
N CYS A 68 0.96 -2.07 -7.13
CA CYS A 68 1.94 -1.93 -8.22
C CYS A 68 1.89 -0.53 -8.84
N GLU A 69 0.69 0.00 -9.10
CA GLU A 69 0.49 1.38 -9.57
C GLU A 69 1.03 2.41 -8.56
N ALA A 70 0.79 2.19 -7.27
CA ALA A 70 1.28 3.05 -6.21
C ALA A 70 2.81 3.04 -6.14
N VAL A 71 3.46 1.89 -6.29
CA VAL A 71 4.93 1.81 -6.36
C VAL A 71 5.43 2.61 -7.56
N LYS A 72 4.87 2.38 -8.76
CA LYS A 72 5.28 3.08 -10.00
C LYS A 72 5.08 4.60 -9.95
N SER A 73 4.09 5.07 -9.21
CA SER A 73 3.72 6.49 -9.13
C SER A 73 4.20 7.16 -7.84
N TYR A 74 4.99 6.47 -7.00
CA TYR A 74 5.44 7.01 -5.74
C TYR A 74 6.53 8.07 -5.95
N GLU A 75 6.33 9.21 -5.29
CA GLU A 75 7.29 10.31 -5.22
C GLU A 75 7.55 10.62 -3.75
N GLU A 76 8.81 10.49 -3.31
CA GLU A 76 9.21 10.70 -1.92
C GLU A 76 8.88 12.12 -1.41
N SER A 77 8.95 13.10 -2.30
CA SER A 77 8.61 14.50 -2.01
C SER A 77 7.15 14.73 -1.60
N LYS A 78 6.24 13.78 -1.93
CA LYS A 78 4.80 13.89 -1.66
C LYS A 78 4.36 13.22 -0.35
N GLY A 79 5.29 12.62 0.39
CA GLY A 79 5.04 12.04 1.71
C GLY A 79 5.24 10.51 1.75
N SER A 80 4.73 9.86 2.81
CA SER A 80 5.02 8.44 3.06
C SER A 80 4.36 7.48 2.05
N PHE A 81 5.11 6.50 1.56
CA PHE A 81 4.60 5.45 0.66
C PHE A 81 3.38 4.71 1.20
N LYS A 82 3.41 4.26 2.46
CA LYS A 82 2.30 3.49 3.06
C LYS A 82 0.97 4.24 3.02
N GLY A 83 0.99 5.54 3.31
CA GLY A 83 -0.21 6.38 3.25
C GLY A 83 -0.72 6.53 1.82
N PHE A 84 0.19 6.82 0.89
CA PHE A 84 -0.14 6.94 -0.53
C PHE A 84 -0.69 5.63 -1.11
N ALA A 85 0.00 4.52 -0.92
CA ALA A 85 -0.41 3.20 -1.38
C ALA A 85 -1.78 2.80 -0.85
N PHE A 86 -2.07 3.07 0.44
CA PHE A 86 -3.39 2.83 1.00
C PHE A 86 -4.49 3.63 0.28
N LEU A 87 -4.24 4.90 -0.07
CA LEU A 87 -5.20 5.73 -0.79
C LEU A 87 -5.48 5.18 -2.20
N VAL A 88 -4.44 4.76 -2.93
CA VAL A 88 -4.58 4.17 -4.27
C VAL A 88 -5.38 2.87 -4.20
N ILE A 89 -5.02 1.96 -3.28
CA ILE A 89 -5.75 0.70 -3.06
C ILE A 89 -7.22 0.97 -2.71
N LYS A 90 -7.48 1.87 -1.76
CA LYS A 90 -8.84 2.20 -1.32
C LYS A 90 -9.67 2.74 -2.48
N ARG A 91 -9.09 3.62 -3.31
CA ARG A 91 -9.78 4.19 -4.47
C ARG A 91 -10.16 3.11 -5.49
N ARG A 92 -9.21 2.23 -5.84
CA ARG A 92 -9.44 1.13 -6.79
C ARG A 92 -10.51 0.14 -6.31
N LEU A 93 -10.50 -0.21 -5.03
CA LEU A 93 -11.50 -1.10 -4.45
C LEU A 93 -12.89 -0.49 -4.36
N THR A 94 -12.95 0.82 -4.09
CA THR A 94 -14.22 1.55 -4.07
C THR A 94 -14.81 1.62 -5.47
N ASP A 95 -13.98 1.88 -6.48
CA ASP A 95 -14.38 1.91 -7.89
C ASP A 95 -14.86 0.53 -8.38
N TYR A 96 -14.18 -0.54 -7.98
CA TYR A 96 -14.57 -1.92 -8.33
C TYR A 96 -15.86 -2.38 -7.65
N SER A 97 -16.16 -1.89 -6.45
CA SER A 97 -17.33 -2.31 -5.66
C SER A 97 -18.59 -1.45 -5.90
N ILE A 98 -18.51 -0.42 -6.74
CA ILE A 98 -19.61 0.49 -7.10
C ILE A 98 -20.24 0.07 -8.43
#